data_AF-A0A939ID79-F1
#
_entry.id   AF-A0A939ID79-F1
#
_cell.length_a   1.000
_cell.length_b   1.000
_cell.length_c   1.000
_cell.angle_alpha   90.00
_cell.angle_beta   90.00
_cell.angle_gamma   90.00
#
_symmetry.space_group_name_H-M   'P 1'
#
loop_
_entity.id
_entity.type
_entity.pdbx_description
1 polymer ?
#
loop_
_entity_poly.entity_id
_entity_poly.type
_entity_poly.pdbx_seq_one_letter_code
_entity_poly.pdbx_strand_id
1 'polypeptide(L)'
;MLNQPQTVTLRAFLTALVELDSPLPTALQQEINKVGEMLVNTSNKDNALNRLIELAENESLRASYHNARMKIQTQYKTQELNRYEDESKQKQPTTTPEHFVKNIAIPIFTASDSSTEAKKHKLEIIAKKP
;
A
#
# COMPACT_ATOMS: atom_id res chain seq x y z
N MET A 1 -7.09 11.90 -7.68
CA MET A 1 -7.19 10.42 -7.70
C MET A 1 -5.85 9.75 -8.02
N LEU A 2 -5.61 8.55 -7.48
CA LEU A 2 -4.45 7.71 -7.82
C LEU A 2 -4.77 6.84 -9.05
N ASN A 3 -3.81 6.68 -9.95
CA ASN A 3 -3.92 5.70 -11.02
C ASN A 3 -3.64 4.27 -10.50
N GLN A 4 -3.84 3.27 -11.34
CA GLN A 4 -3.67 1.86 -10.95
C GLN A 4 -2.23 1.53 -10.51
N PRO A 5 -1.16 1.87 -11.27
CA PRO A 5 0.22 1.70 -10.80
C PRO A 5 0.50 2.33 -9.43
N GLN A 6 0.02 3.54 -9.20
CA GLN A 6 0.15 4.27 -7.93
C GLN A 6 -0.56 3.56 -6.78
N THR A 7 -1.77 3.05 -7.04
CA THR A 7 -2.54 2.26 -6.07
C THR A 7 -1.82 0.96 -5.72
N VAL A 8 -1.21 0.29 -6.71
CA VAL A 8 -0.40 -0.91 -6.51
C VAL A 8 0.82 -0.61 -5.65
N THR A 9 1.56 0.46 -5.95
CA THR A 9 2.73 0.88 -5.16
C THR A 9 2.34 1.11 -3.70
N LEU A 10 1.29 1.91 -3.47
CA LEU A 10 0.83 2.23 -2.12
C LEU A 10 0.41 0.98 -1.34
N ARG A 11 -0.42 0.12 -1.96
CA ARG A 11 -0.87 -1.12 -1.31
C ARG A 11 0.27 -2.10 -1.06
N ALA A 12 1.20 -2.26 -1.99
CA ALA A 12 2.35 -3.14 -1.81
C ALA A 12 3.23 -2.66 -0.65
N PHE A 13 3.46 -1.36 -0.53
CA PHE A 13 4.23 -0.78 0.56
C PHE A 13 3.54 -1.00 1.91
N LEU A 14 2.23 -0.74 2.00
CA LEU A 14 1.47 -1.00 3.22
C LEU A 14 1.47 -2.48 3.59
N THR A 15 1.36 -3.40 2.62
CA THR A 15 1.49 -4.83 2.87
C THR A 15 2.87 -5.19 3.41
N ALA A 16 3.95 -4.58 2.88
CA ALA A 16 5.30 -4.80 3.40
C ALA A 16 5.42 -4.39 4.87
N LEU A 17 4.79 -3.29 5.27
CA LEU A 17 4.72 -2.87 6.68
C LEU A 17 3.94 -3.87 7.54
N VAL A 18 2.82 -4.41 7.03
CA VAL A 18 2.03 -5.43 7.75
C VAL A 18 2.82 -6.72 7.96
N GLU A 19 3.57 -7.15 6.94
CA GLU A 19 4.36 -8.39 6.94
C GLU A 19 5.69 -8.24 7.68
N LEU A 20 6.02 -7.05 8.17
CA LEU A 20 7.28 -6.80 8.86
C LEU A 20 7.22 -7.34 10.31
N ASP A 21 8.03 -8.34 10.61
CA ASP A 21 8.10 -8.94 11.96
C ASP A 21 9.12 -8.25 12.89
N SER A 22 9.99 -7.42 12.33
CA SER A 22 10.99 -6.64 13.06
C SER A 22 10.64 -5.15 13.09
N PRO A 23 11.11 -4.39 14.08
CA PRO A 23 10.93 -2.94 14.08
C PRO A 23 11.68 -2.30 12.90
N LEU A 24 11.11 -1.22 12.36
CA LEU A 24 11.77 -0.43 11.34
C LEU A 24 13.00 0.28 11.92
N PRO A 25 14.11 0.41 11.16
CA PRO A 25 15.17 1.33 11.51
C PRO A 25 14.62 2.75 11.69
N THR A 26 15.06 3.47 12.73
CA THR A 26 14.56 4.82 13.06
C THR A 26 14.61 5.78 11.88
N ALA A 27 15.71 5.75 11.10
CA ALA A 27 15.86 6.59 9.92
C ALA A 27 14.81 6.27 8.84
N LEU A 28 14.49 4.99 8.63
CA LEU A 28 13.47 4.57 7.68
C LEU A 28 12.07 4.99 8.15
N GLN A 29 11.77 4.85 9.44
CA GLN A 29 10.51 5.30 10.04
C GLN A 29 10.31 6.82 9.85
N GLN A 30 11.34 7.63 10.09
CA GLN A 30 11.28 9.08 9.86
C GLN A 30 11.03 9.43 8.39
N GLU A 31 11.65 8.72 7.46
CA GLU A 31 11.39 8.92 6.03
C GLU A 31 9.96 8.52 5.63
N ILE A 32 9.41 7.46 6.21
CA ILE A 32 8.01 7.08 6.03
C ILE A 32 7.08 8.17 6.57
N ASN A 33 7.39 8.76 7.73
CA ASN A 33 6.63 9.89 8.28
C ASN A 33 6.57 11.08 7.32
N LYS A 34 7.71 11.45 6.71
CA LYS A 34 7.76 12.51 5.70
C LYS A 34 6.86 12.21 4.49
N VAL A 35 6.82 10.94 4.06
CA VAL A 35 5.90 10.54 2.98
C VAL A 35 4.44 10.70 3.40
N GLY A 36 4.09 10.36 4.64
CA GLY A 36 2.76 10.61 5.21
C GLY A 36 2.35 12.07 5.10
N GLU A 37 3.26 12.99 5.47
CA GLU A 37 3.04 14.44 5.33
C GLU A 37 2.89 14.87 3.86
N MET A 38 3.69 14.31 2.94
CA MET A 38 3.56 14.59 1.51
C MET A 38 2.20 14.16 0.96
N LEU A 39 1.64 13.04 1.43
CA LEU A 39 0.33 12.55 0.99
C LEU A 39 -0.84 13.41 1.47
N VAL A 40 -0.69 14.14 2.59
CA VAL A 40 -1.67 15.15 3.03
C VAL A 40 -1.78 16.26 1.99
N ASN A 41 -0.65 16.65 1.37
CA ASN A 41 -0.64 17.64 0.31
C ASN A 41 -0.88 17.00 -1.07
N THR A 42 -2.07 17.19 -1.61
CA THR A 42 -2.50 16.65 -2.91
C THR A 42 -1.55 16.94 -4.08
N SER A 43 -0.80 18.04 -4.05
CA SER A 43 0.15 18.41 -5.11
C SER A 43 1.44 17.58 -5.10
N ASN A 44 1.72 16.88 -4.00
CA ASN A 44 2.96 16.11 -3.81
C ASN A 44 2.75 14.58 -3.93
N LYS A 45 1.57 14.13 -4.39
CA LYS A 45 1.24 12.70 -4.45
C LYS A 45 2.24 11.88 -5.27
N ASP A 46 2.65 12.37 -6.43
CA ASP A 46 3.60 11.63 -7.28
C ASP A 46 4.97 11.53 -6.62
N ASN A 47 5.43 12.61 -5.99
CA ASN A 47 6.68 12.63 -5.25
C ASN A 47 6.64 11.68 -4.04
N ALA A 48 5.53 11.67 -3.30
CA ALA A 48 5.31 10.76 -2.18
C ALA A 48 5.41 9.29 -2.61
N LEU A 49 4.79 8.94 -3.75
CA LEU A 49 4.80 7.57 -4.26
C LEU A 49 6.15 7.16 -4.84
N ASN A 50 6.86 8.06 -5.52
CA ASN A 50 8.23 7.80 -5.95
C ASN A 50 9.14 7.56 -4.74
N ARG A 51 8.96 8.35 -3.67
CA ARG A 51 9.70 8.15 -2.43
C ARG A 51 9.38 6.80 -1.79
N LEU A 52 8.14 6.32 -1.82
CA LEU A 52 7.82 4.95 -1.35
C LEU A 52 8.59 3.88 -2.13
N ILE A 53 8.76 4.04 -3.44
CA ILE A 53 9.52 3.08 -4.26
C ILE A 53 10.99 3.07 -3.81
N GLU A 54 11.58 4.23 -3.56
CA GLU A 54 12.96 4.33 -3.07
C GLU A 54 13.11 3.70 -1.67
N LEU A 55 12.19 4.00 -0.75
CA LEU A 55 12.22 3.46 0.61
C LEU A 55 11.99 1.95 0.63
N ALA A 56 11.24 1.42 -0.34
CA ALA A 56 11.00 -0.01 -0.46
C ALA A 56 12.26 -0.80 -0.84
N GLU A 57 13.30 -0.16 -1.39
CA GLU A 57 14.57 -0.84 -1.66
C GLU A 57 15.43 -1.04 -0.40
N ASN A 58 15.00 -0.50 0.75
CA ASN A 58 15.64 -0.80 2.03
C ASN A 58 15.54 -2.31 2.35
N GLU A 59 16.62 -2.88 2.87
CA GLU A 59 16.73 -4.32 3.17
C GLU A 59 15.58 -4.85 4.04
N SER A 60 15.06 -4.03 4.96
CA SER A 60 13.94 -4.42 5.83
C SER A 60 12.62 -4.60 5.08
N LEU A 61 12.41 -3.92 3.95
CA LEU A 61 11.13 -3.89 3.24
C LEU A 61 11.18 -4.58 1.87
N ARG A 62 12.36 -4.65 1.26
CA ARG A 62 12.54 -5.02 -0.15
C ARG A 62 11.84 -6.31 -0.55
N ALA A 63 12.11 -7.39 0.18
CA ALA A 63 11.52 -8.69 -0.13
C ALA A 63 9.99 -8.66 -0.03
N SER A 64 9.45 -8.17 1.08
CA SER A 64 8.00 -8.12 1.32
C SER A 64 7.29 -7.20 0.33
N TYR A 65 7.87 -6.04 0.02
CA TYR A 65 7.33 -5.10 -0.97
C TYR A 65 7.25 -5.71 -2.36
N HIS A 66 8.36 -6.28 -2.87
CA HIS A 66 8.38 -6.86 -4.22
C HIS A 66 7.40 -8.05 -4.32
N ASN A 67 7.35 -8.89 -3.29
CA ASN A 67 6.39 -9.99 -3.23
C ASN A 67 4.94 -9.50 -3.23
N ALA A 68 4.62 -8.49 -2.41
CA ALA A 68 3.29 -7.89 -2.36
C ALA A 68 2.89 -7.27 -3.70
N ARG A 69 3.80 -6.52 -4.33
CA ARG A 69 3.58 -5.89 -5.63
C ARG A 69 3.30 -6.92 -6.71
N MET A 70 4.09 -7.99 -6.79
CA MET A 70 3.88 -9.09 -7.73
C MET A 70 2.56 -9.82 -7.52
N LYS A 71 2.18 -10.08 -6.26
CA LYS A 71 0.89 -10.71 -5.91
C LYS A 71 -0.28 -9.85 -6.37
N ILE A 72 -0.26 -8.55 -6.06
CA ILE A 72 -1.34 -7.61 -6.44
C ILE A 72 -1.44 -7.52 -7.97
N GLN A 73 -0.31 -7.39 -8.68
CA GLN A 73 -0.31 -7.34 -10.15
C GLN A 73 -0.84 -8.63 -10.77
N THR A 74 -0.46 -9.79 -10.23
CA THR A 74 -0.98 -11.09 -10.67
C THR A 74 -2.49 -11.19 -10.44
N GLN A 75 -2.98 -10.76 -9.26
CA GLN A 75 -4.40 -10.74 -8.96
C GLN A 75 -5.20 -9.89 -9.95
N TYR A 76 -4.70 -8.70 -10.31
CA TYR A 76 -5.35 -7.87 -11.31
C TYR A 76 -5.44 -8.58 -12.66
N LYS A 77 -4.34 -9.18 -13.14
CA LYS A 77 -4.35 -9.94 -14.40
C LYS A 77 -5.36 -11.09 -14.36
N THR A 78 -5.40 -11.86 -13.28
CA THR A 78 -6.37 -12.95 -13.13
C THR A 78 -7.80 -12.42 -13.08
N GLN A 79 -8.07 -11.31 -12.39
CA GLN A 79 -9.39 -10.70 -12.39
C GLN A 79 -9.78 -10.23 -13.79
N GLU A 80 -8.88 -9.59 -14.54
CA GLU A 80 -9.15 -9.17 -15.91
C GLU A 80 -9.44 -10.36 -16.83
N LEU A 81 -8.71 -11.46 -16.70
CA LEU A 81 -9.01 -12.70 -17.45
C LEU A 81 -10.39 -13.26 -17.09
N ASN A 82 -10.70 -13.37 -15.80
CA ASN A 82 -11.98 -13.91 -15.33
C ASN A 82 -13.18 -13.02 -15.67
N ARG A 83 -12.98 -11.70 -15.88
CA ARG A 83 -14.04 -10.78 -16.34
C ARG A 83 -14.59 -11.18 -17.71
N TYR A 84 -13.82 -11.88 -18.53
CA TYR A 84 -14.27 -12.39 -19.81
C TYR A 84 -14.95 -13.76 -19.71
N GLU A 85 -14.82 -14.47 -18.59
CA GLU A 85 -15.41 -15.81 -18.38
C GLU A 85 -16.73 -15.79 -17.59
N ASP A 86 -16.96 -14.78 -16.73
CA ASP A 86 -18.13 -14.76 -15.84
C ASP A 86 -18.57 -13.31 -15.55
N GLU A 87 -19.48 -12.76 -16.39
CA GLU A 87 -19.99 -11.38 -16.26
C GLU A 87 -20.77 -11.14 -14.94
N SER A 88 -21.06 -12.18 -14.17
CA SER A 88 -22.02 -12.15 -13.05
C SER A 88 -21.40 -11.90 -11.67
N LYS A 89 -20.07 -11.81 -11.54
CA LYS A 89 -19.42 -11.73 -10.21
C LYS A 89 -18.31 -10.68 -10.14
N GLN A 90 -18.69 -9.43 -9.93
CA GLN A 90 -17.75 -8.44 -9.37
C GLN A 90 -18.28 -7.87 -8.05
N LYS A 91 -17.54 -8.13 -6.97
CA LYS A 91 -17.49 -7.23 -5.82
C LYS A 91 -16.38 -6.22 -6.09
N GLN A 92 -16.75 -5.01 -6.49
CA GLN A 92 -15.82 -3.88 -6.48
C GLN A 92 -15.25 -3.72 -5.06
N PRO A 93 -13.98 -3.32 -4.90
CA PRO A 93 -13.53 -2.79 -3.63
C PRO A 93 -14.39 -1.57 -3.30
N THR A 94 -15.17 -1.65 -2.21
CA THR A 94 -16.16 -0.65 -1.80
C THR A 94 -15.54 0.68 -1.35
N THR A 95 -14.22 0.74 -1.21
CA THR A 95 -13.49 1.91 -0.72
C THR A 95 -12.82 2.65 -1.87
N THR A 96 -13.18 3.93 -2.05
CA THR A 96 -12.53 4.77 -3.06
C THR A 96 -11.04 4.98 -2.74
N PRO A 97 -10.17 5.14 -3.76
CA PRO A 97 -8.74 5.36 -3.55
C PRO A 97 -8.43 6.55 -2.62
N GLU A 98 -9.24 7.61 -2.66
CA GLU A 98 -9.07 8.78 -1.79
C GLU A 98 -9.43 8.50 -0.33
N HIS A 99 -10.50 7.73 -0.08
CA HIS A 99 -10.83 7.28 1.27
C HIS A 99 -9.71 6.39 1.85
N PHE A 100 -9.17 5.47 1.03
CA PHE A 100 -8.07 4.60 1.46
C PHE A 100 -6.81 5.38 1.81
N VAL A 101 -6.42 6.36 0.99
CA VAL A 101 -5.25 7.21 1.29
C VAL A 101 -5.47 8.00 2.58
N LYS A 102 -6.62 8.65 2.73
CA LYS A 102 -6.88 9.56 3.85
C LYS A 102 -7.03 8.84 5.19
N ASN A 103 -7.72 7.70 5.19
CA ASN A 103 -8.14 7.04 6.42
C ASN A 103 -7.29 5.83 6.79
N ILE A 104 -6.46 5.32 5.86
CA ILE A 104 -5.58 4.17 6.11
C ILE A 104 -4.12 4.57 5.93
N ALA A 105 -3.72 5.00 4.73
CA ALA A 105 -2.31 5.21 4.42
C ALA A 105 -1.66 6.34 5.24
N ILE A 106 -2.30 7.52 5.29
CA ILE A 106 -1.77 8.67 6.03
C ILE A 106 -1.61 8.34 7.52
N PRO A 107 -2.64 7.86 8.25
CA PRO A 107 -2.51 7.51 9.66
C PRO A 107 -1.36 6.52 9.95
N ILE A 108 -1.22 5.49 9.11
CA ILE A 108 -0.12 4.51 9.22
C ILE A 108 1.23 5.19 9.05
N PHE A 109 1.38 5.99 8.00
CA PHE A 109 2.67 6.63 7.71
C PHE A 109 3.02 7.72 8.71
N THR A 110 2.07 8.38 9.36
CA THR A 110 2.34 9.38 10.40
C THR A 110 2.46 8.79 11.81
N ALA A 111 2.28 7.48 11.98
CA ALA A 111 2.40 6.83 13.27
C ALA A 111 3.86 6.81 13.74
N SER A 112 4.05 6.76 15.06
CA SER A 112 5.38 6.57 15.68
C SER A 112 5.98 5.19 15.36
N ASP A 113 5.12 4.20 15.09
CA ASP A 113 5.49 2.87 14.60
C ASP A 113 4.53 2.47 13.47
N SER A 114 5.00 2.63 12.23
CA SER A 114 4.19 2.37 11.04
C SER A 114 3.87 0.89 10.87
N SER A 115 4.75 -0.02 11.31
CA SER A 115 4.51 -1.47 11.20
C SER A 115 3.39 -1.90 12.13
N THR A 116 3.48 -1.47 13.40
CA THR A 116 2.45 -1.76 14.39
C THR A 116 1.10 -1.14 14.01
N GLU A 117 1.09 0.10 13.51
CA GLU A 117 -0.15 0.72 13.05
C GLU A 117 -0.71 0.00 11.81
N ALA A 118 0.12 -0.34 10.82
CA ALA A 118 -0.31 -1.06 9.63
C ALA A 118 -1.00 -2.39 9.96
N LYS A 119 -0.48 -3.13 10.95
CA LYS A 119 -1.07 -4.41 11.39
C LYS A 119 -2.50 -4.26 11.93
N LYS A 120 -2.87 -3.10 12.48
CA LYS A 120 -4.26 -2.83 12.92
C LYS A 120 -5.23 -2.76 11.75
N HIS A 121 -4.76 -2.33 10.58
CA HIS A 121 -5.52 -2.19 9.32
C HIS A 121 -5.25 -3.36 8.34
N LYS A 122 -4.76 -4.50 8.86
CA LYS A 122 -4.33 -5.64 8.03
C LYS A 122 -5.42 -6.14 7.08
N LEU A 123 -6.68 -6.14 7.53
CA LEU A 123 -7.81 -6.64 6.73
C LEU A 123 -8.11 -5.73 5.54
N GLU A 124 -7.98 -4.42 5.73
CA GLU A 124 -8.19 -3.37 4.75
C GLU A 124 -7.05 -3.30 3.72
N ILE A 125 -5.82 -3.57 4.16
CA ILE A 125 -4.62 -3.54 3.34
C ILE A 125 -4.52 -4.79 2.47
N ILE A 126 -4.57 -5.97 3.09
CA ILE A 126 -4.32 -7.26 2.41
C ILE A 126 -5.56 -7.77 1.67
N ALA A 127 -6.77 -7.26 2.00
CA ALA A 127 -8.05 -7.62 1.41
C ALA A 127 -8.18 -9.14 1.15
N LYS A 128 -8.69 -9.87 2.15
CA LYS A 128 -9.08 -11.28 1.97
C LYS A 128 -10.07 -11.40 0.80
N LYS A 129 -9.79 -12.34 -0.12
CA LYS A 129 -10.80 -12.96 -0.98
C LYS A 129 -11.98 -13.44 -0.10
N PRO A 130 -13.24 -13.17 -0.45
CA PRO A 130 -14.31 -14.12 -0.16
C PRO A 130 -14.09 -15.43 -0.94
#